data_AF-A0A2H9MKG4-F1
#
_entry.id   AF-A0A2H9MKG4-F1
#
_cell.length_a   1.000
_cell.length_b   1.000
_cell.length_c   1.000
_cell.angle_alpha   90.00
_cell.angle_beta   90.00
_cell.angle_gamma   90.00
#
_symmetry.space_group_name_H-M   'P 1'
#
loop_
_entity.id
_entity.type
_entity.pdbx_description
1 polymer ?
#
loop_
_entity_poly.entity_id
_entity_poly.type
_entity_poly.pdbx_seq_one_letter_code
_entity_poly.pdbx_strand_id
1 'polypeptide(L)'
;MHKHHKTICLPPSRGNEMNDLENLLSLIKKHYDNAQSETEKILKGIDIKSFKISDEKTDIVAVDGSYTFLLNFSSVWIALIRVAALHYSLDNGFVLKDKKCVEKYVPVTIDEKIIETFPEEYQKLLKTIKMKNPNEMVNEYRRILEHQIVNEISKEKANCIVAVDGALTTPFSSEFAELMNSTIKYCEKNNNILVGVS
;
A
#
# COMPACT_ATOMS: atom_id res chain seq x y z
N MET A 1 3.17 50.17 8.18
CA MET A 1 2.62 48.98 7.52
C MET A 1 1.77 48.22 8.52
N HIS A 2 0.45 48.24 8.32
CA HIS A 2 -0.53 47.59 9.19
C HIS A 2 -0.46 46.06 9.06
N LYS A 3 -0.45 45.35 10.19
CA LYS A 3 -0.84 43.95 10.27
C LYS A 3 -2.14 43.88 11.07
N HIS A 4 -3.18 43.32 10.44
CA HIS A 4 -4.53 43.22 10.98
C HIS A 4 -4.58 42.37 12.26
N HIS A 5 -5.16 42.93 13.32
CA HIS A 5 -5.74 42.15 14.42
C HIS A 5 -7.11 41.61 13.97
N LYS A 6 -7.30 40.28 14.07
CA LYS A 6 -8.64 39.68 14.18
C LYS A 6 -8.85 39.28 15.63
N THR A 7 -9.73 39.98 16.31
CA THR A 7 -10.24 39.63 17.63
C THR A 7 -11.38 38.62 17.45
N ILE A 8 -11.29 37.47 18.11
CA ILE A 8 -12.40 36.52 18.25
C ILE A 8 -12.90 36.63 19.68
N CYS A 9 -14.16 37.02 19.84
CA CYS A 9 -14.85 37.00 21.13
C CYS A 9 -15.57 35.64 21.28
N LEU A 10 -15.29 34.94 22.39
CA LEU A 10 -16.06 33.78 22.82
C LEU A 10 -16.98 34.16 23.99
N PRO A 11 -18.23 33.67 24.04
CA PRO A 11 -19.15 33.92 25.15
C PRO A 11 -18.75 33.13 26.40
N PRO A 12 -19.21 33.54 27.61
CA PRO A 12 -18.76 32.94 28.85
C PRO A 12 -19.63 31.73 29.24
N SER A 13 -19.03 30.54 29.31
CA SER A 13 -19.54 29.41 30.11
C SER A 13 -18.35 28.67 30.74
N ARG A 14 -17.78 29.28 31.79
CA ARG A 14 -16.65 28.72 32.55
C ARG A 14 -17.13 27.58 33.46
N GLY A 15 -16.76 26.35 33.13
CA GLY A 15 -16.86 25.22 34.06
C GLY A 15 -16.47 23.85 33.47
N ASN A 16 -17.01 23.48 32.30
CA ASN A 16 -16.83 22.13 31.74
C ASN A 16 -15.78 22.02 30.63
N GLU A 17 -15.60 23.06 29.81
CA GLU A 17 -14.73 22.98 28.62
C GLU A 17 -13.24 22.79 28.96
N MET A 18 -12.80 23.31 30.11
CA MET A 18 -11.41 23.18 30.57
C MET A 18 -11.13 21.78 31.12
N ASN A 19 -12.10 21.18 31.82
CA ASN A 19 -12.06 19.78 32.23
C ASN A 19 -12.10 18.85 31.01
N ASP A 20 -12.90 19.16 29.99
CA ASP A 20 -12.97 18.38 28.76
C ASP A 20 -11.64 18.40 27.99
N LEU A 21 -10.99 19.57 27.92
CA LEU A 21 -9.67 19.71 27.31
C LEU A 21 -8.58 18.98 28.10
N GLU A 22 -8.57 19.07 29.43
CA GLU A 22 -7.65 18.33 30.30
C GLU A 22 -7.86 16.81 30.19
N ASN A 23 -9.11 16.37 30.12
CA ASN A 23 -9.45 14.97 29.85
C ASN A 23 -8.93 14.51 28.49
N LEU A 24 -9.11 15.32 27.44
CA LEU A 24 -8.63 14.98 26.10
C LEU A 24 -7.09 14.91 26.04
N LEU A 25 -6.41 15.89 26.65
CA LEU A 25 -4.94 15.94 26.71
C LEU A 25 -4.36 14.80 27.54
N SER A 26 -5.01 14.41 28.64
CA SER A 26 -4.63 13.25 29.44
C SER A 26 -4.84 11.93 28.68
N LEU A 27 -5.88 11.85 27.84
CA LEU A 27 -6.12 10.69 26.98
C LEU A 27 -5.04 10.57 25.90
N ILE A 28 -4.66 11.68 25.26
CA ILE A 28 -3.57 11.74 24.28
C ILE A 28 -2.25 11.37 24.95
N LYS A 29 -1.97 11.91 26.14
CA LYS A 29 -0.76 11.59 26.92
C LYS A 29 -0.72 10.12 27.31
N LYS A 30 -1.84 9.55 27.77
CA LYS A 30 -1.96 8.12 28.10
C LYS A 30 -1.77 7.24 26.87
N HIS A 31 -2.26 7.67 25.70
CA HIS A 31 -1.97 6.98 24.44
C HIS A 31 -0.49 7.06 24.06
N TYR A 32 0.17 8.19 24.28
CA TYR A 32 1.59 8.39 24.03
C TYR A 32 2.46 7.53 24.97
N ASP A 33 2.13 7.50 26.26
CA ASP A 33 2.83 6.70 27.29
C ASP A 33 2.59 5.19 27.07
N ASN A 34 1.37 4.80 26.71
CA ASN A 34 1.06 3.41 26.33
C ASN A 34 1.78 3.00 25.05
N ALA A 35 1.82 3.88 24.04
CA ALA A 35 2.57 3.65 22.80
C ALA A 35 4.08 3.55 23.07
N GLN A 36 4.65 4.30 24.01
CA GLN A 36 6.02 4.11 24.47
C GLN A 36 6.23 2.73 25.11
N SER A 37 5.29 2.26 25.93
CA SER A 37 5.37 0.91 26.54
C SER A 37 5.28 -0.23 25.51
N GLU A 38 4.48 -0.05 24.45
CA GLU A 38 4.39 -0.99 23.33
C GLU A 38 5.63 -0.91 22.43
N THR A 39 6.14 0.29 22.19
CA THR A 39 7.39 0.51 21.44
C THR A 39 8.57 -0.13 22.16
N GLU A 40 8.68 -0.01 23.48
CA GLU A 40 9.70 -0.71 24.26
C GLU A 40 9.54 -2.23 24.25
N LYS A 41 8.30 -2.75 24.25
CA LYS A 41 8.05 -4.19 24.09
C LYS A 41 8.44 -4.70 22.71
N ILE A 42 8.13 -3.93 21.66
CA ILE A 42 8.52 -4.22 20.28
C ILE A 42 10.04 -4.18 20.15
N LEU A 43 10.69 -3.11 20.61
CA LEU A 43 12.15 -2.94 20.58
C LEU A 43 12.88 -4.05 21.36
N LYS A 44 12.34 -4.51 22.50
CA LYS A 44 12.88 -5.66 23.26
C LYS A 44 12.77 -6.99 22.51
N GLY A 45 11.85 -7.09 21.54
CA GLY A 45 11.71 -8.24 20.66
C GLY A 45 12.51 -8.14 19.35
N ILE A 46 13.12 -6.99 19.05
CA ILE A 46 13.95 -6.80 17.86
C ILE A 46 15.35 -7.34 18.13
N ASP A 47 15.67 -8.47 17.50
CA ASP A 47 17.03 -9.00 17.46
C ASP A 47 17.85 -8.23 16.40
N ILE A 48 18.68 -7.29 16.87
CA ILE A 48 19.57 -6.52 16.00
C ILE A 48 20.81 -7.37 15.72
N LYS A 49 20.90 -7.91 14.51
CA LYS A 49 22.08 -8.64 14.03
C LYS A 49 23.01 -7.70 13.26
N SER A 50 24.31 -7.87 13.48
CA SER A 50 25.31 -7.28 12.58
C SER A 50 25.16 -7.89 11.19
N PHE A 51 25.00 -7.06 10.17
CA PHE A 51 25.04 -7.50 8.78
C PHE A 51 26.42 -7.19 8.18
N LYS A 52 26.84 -8.02 7.22
CA LYS A 52 27.96 -7.71 6.33
C LYS A 52 27.36 -7.45 4.95
N ILE A 53 27.86 -6.43 4.26
CA ILE A 53 27.55 -6.24 2.84
C ILE A 53 28.06 -7.48 2.10
N SER A 54 27.20 -8.09 1.29
CA SER A 54 27.59 -9.22 0.46
C SER A 54 28.53 -8.76 -0.65
N ASP A 55 29.57 -9.53 -0.92
CA ASP A 55 30.42 -9.34 -2.10
C ASP A 55 29.72 -9.89 -3.37
N GLU A 56 28.66 -10.68 -3.20
CA GLU A 56 27.85 -11.24 -4.28
C GLU A 56 26.80 -10.23 -4.77
N LYS A 57 26.67 -10.16 -6.09
CA LYS A 57 25.66 -9.33 -6.76
C LYS A 57 24.42 -10.16 -7.03
N THR A 58 23.27 -9.63 -6.67
CA THR A 58 21.98 -10.28 -6.89
C THR A 58 21.13 -9.40 -7.80
N ASP A 59 20.59 -9.98 -8.86
CA ASP A 59 19.67 -9.26 -9.74
C ASP A 59 18.42 -8.80 -8.96
N ILE A 60 17.84 -7.67 -9.37
CA ILE A 60 16.67 -7.06 -8.71
C ILE A 60 15.53 -6.95 -9.71
N VAL A 61 14.34 -7.42 -9.36
CA VAL A 61 13.10 -7.09 -10.06
C VAL A 61 12.31 -6.09 -9.21
N ALA A 62 12.22 -4.85 -9.68
CA ALA A 62 11.44 -3.79 -9.04
C ALA A 62 10.03 -3.74 -9.64
N VAL A 63 9.00 -3.76 -8.80
CA VAL A 63 7.60 -3.71 -9.20
C VAL A 63 6.93 -2.47 -8.58
N ASP A 64 6.33 -1.67 -9.44
CA ASP A 64 5.58 -0.47 -9.06
C ASP A 64 4.41 -0.25 -10.03
N GLY A 65 3.36 0.39 -9.53
CA GLY A 65 2.15 0.69 -10.25
C GLY A 65 1.72 2.13 -10.09
N SER A 66 1.01 2.63 -11.10
CA SER A 66 0.37 3.93 -11.06
C SER A 66 -1.02 3.84 -11.70
N TYR A 67 -1.85 4.83 -11.44
CA TYR A 67 -3.13 4.95 -12.12
C TYR A 67 -3.44 6.39 -12.46
N THR A 68 -4.34 6.57 -13.42
CA THR A 68 -4.95 7.86 -13.73
C THR A 68 -6.42 7.67 -14.10
N PHE A 69 -7.25 8.66 -13.80
CA PHE A 69 -8.62 8.68 -14.28
C PHE A 69 -8.65 9.27 -15.69
N LEU A 70 -9.15 8.50 -16.64
CA LEU A 70 -9.32 8.96 -18.01
C LEU A 70 -10.57 9.79 -18.16
N LEU A 71 -11.64 9.37 -17.47
CA LEU A 71 -12.96 9.94 -17.67
C LEU A 71 -13.87 9.69 -16.46
N ASN A 72 -14.80 10.62 -16.25
CA ASN A 72 -15.90 10.48 -15.29
C ASN A 72 -17.24 10.79 -16.00
N PHE A 73 -18.18 9.83 -15.96
CA PHE A 73 -19.57 10.04 -16.36
C PHE A 73 -20.48 9.78 -15.15
N SER A 74 -21.12 10.85 -14.65
CA SER A 74 -22.03 10.80 -13.49
C SER A 74 -21.34 10.23 -12.24
N SER A 75 -21.57 8.95 -11.94
CA SER A 75 -21.05 8.23 -10.77
C SER A 75 -20.14 7.08 -11.16
N VAL A 76 -19.69 7.02 -12.43
CA VAL A 76 -18.77 6.00 -12.94
C VAL A 76 -17.51 6.67 -13.46
N TRP A 77 -16.38 6.23 -12.94
CA TRP A 77 -15.04 6.61 -13.34
C TRP A 77 -14.42 5.50 -14.18
N ILE A 78 -13.67 5.86 -15.22
CA ILE A 78 -12.81 4.93 -15.94
C ILE A 78 -11.37 5.24 -15.55
N ALA A 79 -10.73 4.32 -14.83
CA ALA A 79 -9.33 4.41 -14.48
C ALA A 79 -8.48 3.60 -15.47
N LEU A 80 -7.33 4.15 -15.86
CA LEU A 80 -6.24 3.38 -16.45
C LEU A 80 -5.24 3.08 -15.34
N ILE A 81 -5.04 1.79 -15.07
CA ILE A 81 -4.02 1.31 -14.15
C ILE A 81 -2.89 0.72 -14.97
N ARG A 82 -1.65 1.07 -14.62
CA ARG A 82 -0.44 0.52 -15.20
C ARG A 82 0.48 0.02 -14.10
N VAL A 83 0.92 -1.22 -14.22
CA VAL A 83 1.92 -1.81 -13.33
C VAL A 83 3.08 -2.34 -14.16
N ALA A 84 4.30 -2.04 -13.72
CA ALA A 84 5.52 -2.45 -14.38
C ALA A 84 6.42 -3.25 -13.44
N ALA A 85 7.03 -4.30 -13.95
CA ALA A 85 8.14 -5.01 -13.34
C ALA A 85 9.39 -4.79 -14.19
N LEU A 86 10.46 -4.30 -13.58
CA LEU A 86 11.73 -3.98 -14.22
C LEU A 86 12.82 -4.85 -13.60
N HIS A 87 13.45 -5.70 -14.41
CA HIS A 87 14.51 -6.59 -13.98
C HIS A 87 15.87 -5.98 -14.31
N TYR A 88 16.63 -5.67 -13.27
CA TYR A 88 17.96 -5.12 -13.34
C TYR A 88 18.99 -6.14 -12.92
N SER A 89 20.07 -6.20 -13.68
CA SER A 89 21.32 -6.76 -13.20
C SER A 89 22.17 -5.72 -12.51
N LEU A 90 23.00 -6.16 -11.57
CA LEU A 90 23.94 -5.32 -10.84
C LEU A 90 25.41 -5.55 -11.24
N ASP A 91 25.67 -6.43 -12.21
CA ASP A 91 27.03 -6.82 -12.63
C ASP A 91 27.92 -5.62 -12.97
N ASN A 92 27.36 -4.58 -13.60
CA ASN A 92 28.06 -3.34 -13.97
C ASN A 92 27.26 -2.09 -13.59
N GLY A 93 26.63 -2.10 -12.40
CA GLY A 93 25.59 -1.13 -12.04
C GLY A 93 24.23 -1.56 -12.56
N PHE A 94 23.24 -0.66 -12.55
CA PHE A 94 21.86 -0.99 -12.93
C PHE A 94 21.70 -1.17 -14.46
N VAL A 95 21.70 -2.42 -14.91
CA VAL A 95 21.47 -2.78 -16.32
C VAL A 95 20.12 -3.43 -16.46
N LEU A 96 19.19 -2.77 -17.17
CA LEU A 96 17.86 -3.34 -17.44
C LEU A 96 17.97 -4.56 -18.37
N LYS A 97 17.68 -5.75 -17.85
CA LYS A 97 17.67 -7.03 -18.59
C LYS A 97 16.35 -7.24 -19.32
N ASP A 98 15.23 -7.06 -18.62
CA ASP A 98 13.89 -7.21 -19.18
C ASP A 98 12.85 -6.40 -18.40
N LYS A 99 11.68 -6.26 -19.01
CA LYS A 99 10.54 -5.56 -18.43
C LYS A 99 9.24 -6.28 -18.74
N LYS A 100 8.31 -6.26 -17.79
CA LYS A 100 6.94 -6.71 -17.95
C LYS A 100 6.01 -5.57 -17.56
N CYS A 101 4.94 -5.38 -18.29
CA CYS A 101 3.99 -4.30 -18.04
C CYS A 101 2.58 -4.84 -18.23
N VAL A 102 1.69 -4.50 -17.32
CA VAL A 102 0.25 -4.75 -17.44
C VAL A 102 -0.46 -3.40 -17.40
N GLU A 103 -1.37 -3.21 -18.34
CA GLU A 103 -2.25 -2.06 -18.41
C GLU A 103 -3.69 -2.56 -18.38
N LYS A 104 -4.53 -1.93 -17.54
CA LYS A 104 -5.92 -2.33 -17.37
C LYS A 104 -6.82 -1.11 -17.26
N TYR A 105 -7.88 -1.10 -18.06
CA TYR A 105 -8.96 -0.13 -17.93
C TYR A 105 -9.97 -0.71 -16.95
N VAL A 106 -10.32 0.07 -15.91
CA VAL A 106 -11.19 -0.41 -14.84
C VAL A 106 -12.32 0.60 -14.63
N PRO A 107 -13.59 0.16 -14.77
CA PRO A 107 -14.71 0.97 -14.33
C PRO A 107 -14.77 0.94 -12.80
N VAL A 108 -14.88 2.11 -12.19
CA VAL A 108 -14.97 2.27 -10.74
C VAL A 108 -16.19 3.11 -10.42
N THR A 109 -16.91 2.73 -9.37
CA THR A 109 -18.06 3.45 -8.83
C THR A 109 -18.24 3.06 -7.38
N ILE A 110 -18.78 3.98 -6.57
CA ILE A 110 -19.17 3.72 -5.18
C ILE A 110 -20.64 3.30 -5.06
N ASP A 111 -21.39 3.30 -6.17
CA ASP A 111 -22.79 2.90 -6.20
C ASP A 111 -22.90 1.39 -6.43
N GLU A 112 -23.26 0.65 -5.39
CA GLU A 112 -23.41 -0.81 -5.43
C GLU A 112 -24.39 -1.29 -6.51
N LYS A 113 -25.46 -0.53 -6.79
CA LYS A 113 -26.43 -0.90 -7.83
C LYS A 113 -25.83 -0.80 -9.22
N ILE A 114 -24.90 0.14 -9.42
CA ILE A 114 -24.17 0.25 -10.68
C ILE A 114 -23.12 -0.86 -10.78
N ILE A 115 -22.45 -1.24 -9.69
CA ILE A 115 -21.51 -2.37 -9.67
C ILE A 115 -22.20 -3.65 -10.17
N GLU A 116 -23.45 -3.91 -9.78
CA GLU A 116 -24.23 -5.08 -10.24
C GLU A 116 -24.45 -5.15 -11.77
N THR A 117 -24.28 -4.03 -12.47
CA THR A 117 -24.38 -3.96 -13.94
C THR A 117 -23.07 -4.27 -14.66
N PHE A 118 -21.93 -4.29 -13.94
CA PHE A 118 -20.62 -4.55 -14.54
C PHE A 118 -20.41 -6.04 -14.84
N PRO A 119 -19.47 -6.41 -15.74
CA PRO A 119 -19.04 -7.79 -15.89
C PRO A 119 -18.59 -8.43 -14.57
N GLU A 120 -18.84 -9.74 -14.40
CA GLU A 120 -18.63 -10.48 -13.15
C GLU A 120 -17.22 -10.30 -12.55
N GLU A 121 -16.20 -10.23 -13.42
CA GLU A 121 -14.81 -9.99 -13.01
C GLU A 121 -14.62 -8.69 -12.23
N TYR A 122 -15.30 -7.61 -12.62
CA TYR A 122 -15.24 -6.33 -11.92
C TYR A 122 -16.14 -6.33 -10.69
N GLN A 123 -17.29 -7.00 -10.75
CA GLN A 123 -18.19 -7.09 -9.60
C GLN A 123 -17.49 -7.75 -8.41
N LYS A 124 -16.85 -8.90 -8.65
CA LYS A 124 -16.17 -9.67 -7.60
C LYS A 124 -15.11 -8.82 -6.90
N LEU A 125 -14.34 -8.08 -7.69
CA LEU A 125 -13.24 -7.29 -7.20
C LEU A 125 -13.70 -6.02 -6.48
N LEU A 126 -14.64 -5.27 -7.07
CA LEU A 126 -15.18 -4.04 -6.47
C LEU A 126 -16.00 -4.33 -5.21
N LYS A 127 -16.74 -5.45 -5.14
CA LYS A 127 -17.45 -5.87 -3.91
C LYS A 127 -16.49 -6.27 -2.79
N THR A 128 -15.28 -6.72 -3.14
CA THR A 128 -14.22 -7.02 -2.17
C THR A 128 -13.58 -5.74 -1.62
N ILE A 129 -13.44 -4.71 -2.48
CA ILE A 129 -12.87 -3.41 -2.12
C ILE A 129 -13.98 -2.50 -1.57
N LYS A 130 -14.25 -2.60 -0.27
CA LYS A 130 -15.30 -1.82 0.43
C LYS A 130 -14.90 -0.37 0.75
N MET A 131 -14.28 0.31 -0.20
CA MET A 131 -13.84 1.70 -0.02
C MET A 131 -14.92 2.69 -0.47
N LYS A 132 -15.02 3.83 0.20
CA LYS A 132 -16.05 4.85 -0.08
C LYS A 132 -15.58 5.94 -1.05
N ASN A 133 -14.36 5.81 -1.55
CA ASN A 133 -13.71 6.80 -2.40
C ASN A 133 -13.16 6.11 -3.66
N PRO A 134 -13.50 6.58 -4.87
CA PRO A 134 -12.97 6.03 -6.12
C PRO A 134 -11.44 5.97 -6.17
N ASN A 135 -10.73 6.95 -5.58
CA ASN A 135 -9.26 6.95 -5.52
C ASN A 135 -8.74 5.76 -4.70
N GLU A 136 -9.32 5.52 -3.52
CA GLU A 136 -8.96 4.39 -2.66
C GLU A 136 -9.31 3.06 -3.33
N MET A 137 -10.45 2.99 -4.03
CA MET A 137 -10.85 1.79 -4.77
C MET A 137 -9.85 1.45 -5.88
N VAL A 138 -9.46 2.43 -6.71
CA VAL A 138 -8.48 2.23 -7.78
C VAL A 138 -7.10 1.90 -7.19
N ASN A 139 -6.74 2.52 -6.07
CA ASN A 139 -5.46 2.25 -5.41
C ASN A 139 -5.36 0.79 -4.94
N GLU A 140 -6.41 0.24 -4.33
CA GLU A 140 -6.43 -1.18 -3.97
C GLU A 140 -6.43 -2.09 -5.20
N TYR A 141 -7.13 -1.70 -6.27
CA TYR A 141 -7.10 -2.44 -7.53
C TYR A 141 -5.68 -2.48 -8.13
N ARG A 142 -4.97 -1.34 -8.13
CA ARG A 142 -3.56 -1.22 -8.52
C ARG A 142 -2.70 -2.17 -7.70
N ARG A 143 -2.87 -2.17 -6.37
CA ARG A 143 -2.15 -3.05 -5.44
C ARG A 143 -2.38 -4.52 -5.76
N ILE A 144 -3.60 -4.92 -6.13
CA ILE A 144 -3.89 -6.31 -6.56
C ILE A 144 -3.12 -6.66 -7.83
N LEU A 145 -3.09 -5.78 -8.82
CA LEU A 145 -2.34 -5.99 -10.06
C LEU A 145 -0.82 -6.08 -9.81
N GLU A 146 -0.28 -5.27 -8.90
CA GLU A 146 1.10 -5.39 -8.42
C GLU A 146 1.37 -6.78 -7.86
N HIS A 147 0.56 -7.26 -6.91
CA HIS A 147 0.76 -8.59 -6.33
C HIS A 147 0.58 -9.73 -7.33
N GLN A 148 -0.29 -9.57 -8.34
CA GLN A 148 -0.42 -10.54 -9.43
C GLN A 148 0.86 -10.63 -10.26
N ILE A 149 1.43 -9.49 -10.64
CA ILE A 149 2.71 -9.45 -11.36
C ILE A 149 3.83 -10.01 -10.51
N VAL A 150 3.91 -9.63 -9.23
CA VAL A 150 4.92 -10.16 -8.30
C VAL A 150 4.81 -11.68 -8.22
N ASN A 151 3.61 -12.23 -8.09
CA ASN A 151 3.40 -13.67 -8.06
C ASN A 151 3.90 -14.37 -9.35
N GLU A 152 3.64 -13.78 -10.52
CA GLU A 152 4.14 -14.28 -11.80
C GLU A 152 5.67 -14.22 -11.89
N ILE A 153 6.27 -13.08 -11.54
CA ILE A 153 7.72 -12.90 -11.49
C ILE A 153 8.36 -13.92 -10.54
N SER A 154 7.78 -14.12 -9.36
CA SER A 154 8.27 -15.09 -8.38
C SER A 154 8.25 -16.52 -8.90
N LYS A 155 7.35 -16.87 -9.84
CA LYS A 155 7.32 -18.19 -10.51
C LYS A 155 8.42 -18.31 -11.57
N GLU A 156 8.62 -17.25 -12.35
CA GLU A 156 9.45 -17.24 -13.56
C GLU A 156 10.94 -17.02 -13.26
N LYS A 157 11.26 -16.25 -12.22
CA LYS A 157 12.63 -15.84 -11.86
C LYS A 157 13.13 -16.63 -10.66
N ALA A 158 14.45 -16.79 -10.59
CA ALA A 158 15.15 -17.46 -9.49
C ALA A 158 16.41 -16.69 -9.09
N ASN A 159 16.82 -16.80 -7.83
CA ASN A 159 18.00 -16.15 -7.26
C ASN A 159 18.02 -14.63 -7.45
N CYS A 160 16.87 -13.96 -7.28
CA CYS A 160 16.76 -12.51 -7.41
C CYS A 160 16.07 -11.87 -6.21
N ILE A 161 16.24 -10.56 -6.05
CA ILE A 161 15.45 -9.75 -5.12
C ILE A 161 14.21 -9.28 -5.87
N VAL A 162 13.02 -9.59 -5.35
CA VAL A 162 11.75 -9.05 -5.85
C VAL A 162 11.33 -7.92 -4.90
N ALA A 163 11.52 -6.69 -5.35
CA ALA A 163 11.21 -5.48 -4.60
C ALA A 163 9.87 -4.91 -5.05
N VAL A 164 8.97 -4.68 -4.10
CA VAL A 164 7.61 -4.17 -4.34
C VAL A 164 7.45 -2.83 -3.63
N ASP A 165 6.91 -1.83 -4.32
CA ASP A 165 6.54 -0.56 -3.68
C ASP A 165 5.39 -0.77 -2.66
N GLY A 166 5.59 -0.29 -1.44
CA GLY A 166 4.67 -0.43 -0.31
C GLY A 166 4.95 -1.61 0.64
N ALA A 167 4.22 -1.61 1.75
CA ALA A 167 4.32 -2.65 2.78
C ALA A 167 3.65 -3.97 2.35
N LEU A 168 4.32 -5.10 2.66
CA LEU A 168 3.82 -6.46 2.41
C LEU A 168 2.69 -6.88 3.38
N THR A 169 2.38 -6.08 4.41
CA THR A 169 1.73 -6.53 5.64
C THR A 169 0.23 -6.20 5.79
N THR A 170 -0.51 -5.91 4.71
CA THR A 170 -1.96 -5.61 4.84
C THR A 170 -2.83 -6.34 3.83
N PRO A 171 -3.11 -7.64 4.03
CA PRO A 171 -4.16 -8.32 3.28
C PRO A 171 -5.53 -7.77 3.70
N PHE A 172 -6.23 -7.12 2.78
CA PHE A 172 -7.60 -6.62 2.98
C PHE A 172 -8.68 -7.64 2.56
N SER A 173 -8.27 -8.79 2.00
CA SER A 173 -9.16 -9.90 1.63
C SER A 173 -8.45 -11.26 1.76
N SER A 174 -9.24 -12.33 1.89
CA SER A 174 -8.74 -13.71 1.90
C SER A 174 -8.05 -14.09 0.58
N GLU A 175 -8.59 -13.62 -0.55
CA GLU A 175 -8.01 -13.86 -1.88
C GLU A 175 -6.61 -13.22 -2.00
N PHE A 176 -6.45 -12.03 -1.44
CA PHE A 176 -5.16 -11.37 -1.40
C PHE A 176 -4.17 -12.11 -0.49
N ALA A 177 -4.64 -12.63 0.65
CA ALA A 177 -3.81 -13.46 1.53
C ALA A 177 -3.34 -14.75 0.83
N GLU A 178 -4.21 -15.41 0.06
CA GLU A 178 -3.86 -16.58 -0.75
C GLU A 178 -2.81 -16.25 -1.81
N LEU A 179 -2.97 -15.12 -2.51
CA LEU A 179 -2.00 -14.63 -3.50
C LEU A 179 -0.63 -14.34 -2.88
N MET A 180 -0.60 -13.70 -1.70
CA MET A 180 0.64 -13.43 -0.98
C MET A 180 1.31 -14.73 -0.53
N ASN A 181 0.56 -15.67 0.06
CA ASN A 181 1.08 -16.96 0.46
C ASN A 181 1.64 -17.75 -0.72
N SER A 182 0.97 -17.70 -1.87
CA SER A 182 1.48 -18.28 -3.11
C SER A 182 2.80 -17.63 -3.54
N THR A 183 2.89 -16.30 -3.45
CA THR A 183 4.10 -15.53 -3.79
C THR A 183 5.27 -15.92 -2.91
N ILE A 184 5.06 -15.99 -1.59
CA ILE A 184 6.09 -16.41 -0.62
C ILE A 184 6.61 -17.81 -0.96
N LYS A 185 5.70 -18.77 -1.21
CA LYS A 185 6.07 -20.15 -1.59
C LYS A 185 6.92 -20.19 -2.86
N TYR A 186 6.60 -19.38 -3.87
CA TYR A 186 7.40 -19.32 -5.09
C TYR A 186 8.75 -18.66 -4.86
N CYS A 187 8.81 -17.61 -4.04
CA CYS A 187 10.08 -17.00 -3.66
C CYS A 187 10.97 -17.99 -2.91
N GLU A 188 10.46 -18.70 -1.92
CA GLU A 188 11.21 -19.75 -1.20
C GLU A 188 11.71 -20.84 -2.15
N LYS A 189 10.83 -21.36 -3.02
CA LYS A 189 11.17 -22.40 -3.99
C LYS A 189 12.30 -21.97 -4.94
N ASN A 190 12.26 -20.72 -5.40
CA ASN A 190 13.17 -20.20 -6.41
C ASN A 190 14.34 -19.41 -5.79
N ASN A 191 14.52 -19.47 -4.46
CA ASN A 191 15.54 -18.74 -3.73
C ASN A 191 15.53 -17.22 -4.03
N ASN A 192 14.34 -16.65 -4.17
CA ASN A 192 14.14 -15.21 -4.31
C ASN A 192 13.94 -14.55 -2.94
N ILE A 193 14.40 -13.31 -2.81
CA ILE A 193 14.18 -12.48 -1.63
C ILE A 193 13.03 -11.53 -1.94
N LEU A 194 11.90 -11.65 -1.23
CA LEU A 194 10.77 -10.72 -1.36
C LEU A 194 10.93 -9.56 -0.37
N VAL A 195 10.86 -8.33 -0.86
CA VAL A 195 11.01 -7.12 -0.03
C VAL A 195 9.92 -6.11 -0.38
N GLY A 196 9.28 -5.52 0.63
CA GLY A 196 8.44 -4.33 0.49
C GLY A 196 9.26 -3.07 0.79
N VAL A 197 9.09 -2.03 -0.01
CA VAL A 197 9.80 -0.75 0.10
C VAL A 197 8.78 0.34 0.39
N SER A 198 8.80 0.95 1.59
CA SER A 198 7.87 2.03 1.98
C SER A 198 8.59 3.26 2.49
#